data_AF-A0A3P6PFM9-F1
#
_entry.id   AF-A0A3P6PFM9-F1
#
_cell.length_a   1.000
_cell.length_b   1.000
_cell.length_c   1.000
_cell.angle_alpha   90.00
_cell.angle_beta   90.00
_cell.angle_gamma   90.00
#
_symmetry.space_group_name_H-M   'P 1'
#
loop_
_entity.id
_entity.type
_entity.pdbx_description
1 polymer ?
#
loop_
_entity_poly.entity_id
_entity_poly.type
_entity_poly.pdbx_seq_one_letter_code
_entity_poly.pdbx_strand_id
1 'polypeptide(L)'
;MSKVVKLFVENSPKYAMCKFPLCCIYAVKGIYRFSAEKIKPVSTKFMQYARVEMRPPNKHEITLAVNEGKSLVAYLRSGAILQKKIKDVALDSVVAIEVLMWFFIGEIIGRRSLIGYKHVKGAYIVAH
;
A
#
# COMPACT_ATOMS: atom_id res chain seq x y z
N MET A 1 -11.22 -22.25 -22.16
CA MET A 1 -11.47 -20.81 -22.41
C MET A 1 -12.04 -20.20 -21.13
N SER A 2 -11.26 -19.41 -20.40
CA SER A 2 -11.62 -18.90 -19.07
C SER A 2 -12.82 -17.94 -19.15
N LYS A 3 -13.64 -17.88 -18.09
CA LYS A 3 -14.82 -16.97 -17.99
C LYS A 3 -14.50 -15.52 -18.33
N VAL A 4 -13.26 -15.10 -18.14
CA VAL A 4 -12.73 -13.77 -18.50
C VAL A 4 -12.76 -13.55 -20.01
N VAL A 5 -12.35 -14.54 -20.80
CA VAL A 5 -12.39 -14.44 -22.28
C VAL A 5 -13.83 -14.47 -22.79
N LYS A 6 -14.71 -15.26 -22.17
CA LYS A 6 -16.13 -15.28 -22.53
C LYS A 6 -16.82 -13.95 -22.22
N LEU A 7 -16.57 -13.34 -21.06
CA LEU A 7 -17.07 -12.00 -20.74
C LEU A 7 -16.48 -10.94 -21.67
N PHE A 8 -15.21 -11.03 -22.07
CA PHE A 8 -14.62 -10.09 -23.01
C PHE A 8 -15.23 -10.22 -24.41
N VAL A 9 -15.48 -11.45 -24.88
CA VAL A 9 -16.13 -11.74 -26.17
C VAL A 9 -17.62 -11.37 -26.16
N GLU A 10 -18.31 -11.54 -25.04
CA GLU A 10 -19.75 -11.30 -24.90
C GLU A 10 -20.10 -9.83 -24.61
N ASN A 11 -19.20 -9.07 -23.97
CA ASN A 11 -19.31 -7.62 -23.77
C ASN A 11 -18.52 -6.79 -24.79
N SER A 12 -17.87 -7.42 -25.78
CA SER A 12 -17.35 -6.70 -26.95
C SER A 12 -18.52 -6.34 -27.86
N PRO A 13 -18.80 -5.05 -28.11
CA PRO A 13 -19.88 -4.67 -29.01
C PRO A 13 -19.62 -5.27 -30.40
N LYS A 14 -20.52 -6.14 -30.86
CA LYS A 14 -20.64 -6.53 -32.27
C LYS A 14 -21.13 -5.34 -33.09
N TYR A 15 -20.30 -4.30 -33.25
CA TYR A 15 -20.43 -3.28 -34.29
C TYR A 15 -19.12 -2.49 -34.39
N ALA A 16 -18.32 -2.84 -35.39
CA ALA A 16 -17.25 -1.96 -35.87
C ALA A 16 -17.01 -2.22 -37.36
N MET A 17 -17.98 -1.82 -38.19
CA MET A 17 -17.65 -1.31 -39.51
C MET A 17 -18.39 0.03 -39.65
N CYS A 18 -17.63 1.10 -39.93
CA CYS A 18 -18.09 2.46 -40.25
C CYS A 18 -18.57 3.39 -39.12
N LYS A 19 -17.63 3.96 -38.34
CA LYS A 19 -17.53 5.42 -38.03
C LYS A 19 -16.32 5.73 -37.11
N PHE A 20 -15.36 6.49 -37.65
CA PHE A 20 -13.94 6.51 -37.24
C PHE A 20 -13.54 7.41 -36.03
N PRO A 21 -14.40 8.18 -35.32
CA PRO A 21 -14.01 8.79 -34.04
C PRO A 21 -14.74 8.24 -32.80
N LEU A 22 -15.91 7.60 -32.96
CA LEU A 22 -16.73 7.16 -31.83
C LEU A 22 -16.21 5.87 -31.18
N CYS A 23 -15.68 4.93 -31.98
CA CYS A 23 -15.18 3.63 -31.50
C CYS A 23 -14.08 3.76 -30.43
N CYS A 24 -13.19 4.74 -30.57
CA CYS A 24 -12.10 4.98 -29.61
C CYS A 24 -12.65 5.43 -28.23
N ILE A 25 -13.69 6.28 -28.21
CA ILE A 25 -14.34 6.74 -26.98
C ILE A 25 -15.08 5.58 -26.27
N TYR A 26 -15.73 4.70 -27.03
CA TYR A 26 -16.41 3.52 -26.46
C TYR A 26 -15.43 2.45 -25.96
N ALA A 27 -14.30 2.24 -26.67
CA ALA A 27 -13.24 1.36 -26.22
C ALA A 27 -12.61 1.83 -24.90
N VAL A 28 -12.32 3.13 -24.81
CA VAL A 28 -11.79 3.77 -23.60
C VAL A 28 -12.80 3.66 -22.44
N LYS A 29 -14.09 3.93 -22.66
CA LYS A 29 -15.15 3.72 -21.65
C LYS A 29 -15.26 2.27 -21.20
N GLY A 30 -15.13 1.30 -22.11
CA GLY A 30 -15.14 -0.13 -21.81
C GLY A 30 -13.98 -0.55 -20.90
N ILE A 31 -12.77 -0.08 -21.18
CA ILE A 31 -11.57 -0.35 -20.35
C ILE A 31 -11.70 0.27 -18.96
N TYR A 32 -12.23 1.50 -18.86
CA TYR A 32 -12.50 2.13 -17.56
C TYR A 32 -13.55 1.37 -16.75
N ARG A 33 -14.63 0.90 -17.41
CA ARG A 33 -15.69 0.09 -16.76
C ARG A 33 -15.14 -1.23 -16.24
N PHE A 34 -14.36 -1.93 -17.06
CA PHE A 34 -13.70 -3.20 -16.68
C PHE A 34 -12.72 -3.02 -15.52
N SER A 35 -11.89 -1.99 -15.56
CA SER A 35 -10.96 -1.67 -14.47
C SER A 35 -11.70 -1.31 -13.19
N ALA A 36 -12.76 -0.51 -13.29
CA ALA A 36 -13.59 -0.14 -12.14
C ALA A 36 -14.25 -1.36 -11.48
N GLU A 37 -14.77 -2.30 -12.26
CA GLU A 37 -15.39 -3.54 -11.74
C GLU A 37 -14.39 -4.44 -11.01
N LYS A 38 -13.13 -4.46 -11.43
CA LYS A 38 -12.07 -5.22 -10.75
C LYS A 38 -11.54 -4.55 -9.49
N ILE A 39 -11.39 -3.23 -9.51
CA ILE A 39 -10.81 -2.47 -8.39
C ILE A 39 -11.81 -2.33 -7.24
N LYS A 40 -13.11 -2.17 -7.55
CA LYS A 40 -14.18 -2.03 -6.55
C LYS A 40 -14.11 -3.04 -5.41
N PRO A 41 -14.12 -4.37 -5.64
CA PRO A 41 -14.11 -5.36 -4.56
C PRO A 41 -12.79 -5.40 -3.77
N VAL A 42 -11.67 -5.03 -4.40
CA VAL A 42 -10.36 -5.00 -3.73
C VAL A 42 -10.27 -3.79 -2.82
N SER A 43 -10.73 -2.63 -3.30
CA SER A 43 -10.74 -1.38 -2.53
C SER A 43 -11.69 -1.45 -1.35
N THR A 44 -12.87 -2.07 -1.47
CA THR A 44 -13.76 -2.27 -0.32
C THR A 44 -13.14 -3.16 0.74
N LYS A 45 -12.49 -4.27 0.36
CA LYS A 45 -11.77 -5.13 1.31
C LYS A 45 -10.62 -4.37 1.99
N PHE A 46 -9.81 -3.66 1.21
CA PHE A 46 -8.73 -2.83 1.75
C PHE A 46 -9.27 -1.80 2.76
N MET A 47 -10.35 -1.10 2.43
CA MET A 47 -10.97 -0.11 3.30
C MET A 47 -11.53 -0.73 4.59
N GLN A 48 -12.06 -1.97 4.53
CA GLN A 48 -12.54 -2.68 5.71
C GLN A 48 -11.41 -2.96 6.71
N TYR A 49 -10.29 -3.55 6.25
CA TYR A 49 -9.14 -3.84 7.12
C TYR A 49 -8.43 -2.56 7.58
N ALA A 50 -8.24 -1.60 6.66
CA ALA A 50 -7.62 -0.31 6.95
C ALA A 50 -8.29 0.44 8.10
N ARG A 51 -9.62 0.38 8.20
CA ARG A 51 -10.37 1.05 9.28
C ARG A 51 -10.13 0.45 10.66
N VAL A 52 -9.84 -0.84 10.72
CA VAL A 52 -9.63 -1.55 12.00
C VAL A 52 -8.15 -1.51 12.39
N GLU A 53 -7.26 -1.74 11.43
CA GLU A 53 -5.83 -1.91 11.67
C GLU A 53 -5.05 -0.58 11.65
N MET A 54 -5.42 0.35 10.77
CA MET A 54 -4.74 1.65 10.64
C MET A 54 -5.47 2.78 11.36
N ARG A 55 -6.33 2.47 12.34
CA ARG A 55 -6.94 3.50 13.17
C ARG A 55 -5.88 4.13 14.08
N PRO A 56 -5.97 5.44 14.37
CA PRO A 56 -5.18 6.00 15.45
C PRO A 56 -5.52 5.28 16.77
N PRO A 57 -4.51 4.94 17.58
CA PRO A 57 -4.71 4.25 18.85
C PRO A 57 -5.40 5.16 19.86
N ASN A 58 -6.11 4.55 20.82
CA ASN A 58 -6.67 5.28 21.96
C ASN A 58 -5.58 5.58 23.00
N LYS A 59 -5.74 6.63 23.81
CA LYS A 59 -4.76 7.05 24.84
C LYS A 59 -4.40 5.92 25.80
N HIS A 60 -5.38 5.08 26.16
CA HIS A 60 -5.14 3.91 27.01
C HIS A 60 -4.22 2.88 26.34
N GLU A 61 -4.41 2.61 25.05
CA GLU A 61 -3.60 1.67 24.28
C GLU A 61 -2.15 2.16 24.17
N ILE A 62 -1.95 3.49 24.07
CA ILE A 62 -0.62 4.10 24.08
C ILE A 62 0.09 3.81 25.41
N THR A 63 -0.58 3.98 26.55
CA THR A 63 0.04 3.71 27.86
C THR A 63 0.42 2.24 28.03
N LEU A 64 -0.41 1.32 27.51
CA LEU A 64 -0.12 -0.11 27.52
C LEU A 64 1.12 -0.43 26.67
N ALA A 65 1.15 0.08 25.42
CA ALA A 65 2.27 -0.13 24.50
C ALA A 65 3.60 0.41 25.05
N VAL A 66 3.59 1.53 25.76
CA VAL A 66 4.79 2.08 26.41
C VAL A 66 5.30 1.16 27.52
N ASN A 67 4.39 0.55 28.29
CA ASN A 67 4.77 -0.40 29.34
C ASN A 67 5.34 -1.70 28.76
N GLU A 68 4.76 -2.20 27.68
CA GLU A 68 5.30 -3.34 26.92
C GLU A 68 6.67 -3.02 26.30
N GLY A 69 6.86 -1.80 25.79
CA GLY A 69 8.16 -1.35 25.30
C GLY A 69 9.24 -1.36 26.38
N LYS A 70 8.91 -0.97 27.62
CA LYS A 70 9.85 -1.02 28.75
C LYS A 70 10.26 -2.44 29.12
N SER A 71 9.32 -3.40 29.11
CA SER A 71 9.64 -4.80 29.41
C SER A 71 10.50 -5.43 28.31
N LEU A 72 10.26 -5.07 27.04
CA LEU A 72 11.14 -5.44 25.91
C LEU A 72 12.58 -4.94 26.11
N VAL A 73 12.77 -3.69 26.55
CA VAL A 73 14.11 -3.16 26.84
C VAL A 73 14.79 -3.93 27.97
N ALA A 74 14.06 -4.26 29.03
CA ALA A 74 14.59 -5.09 30.12
C ALA A 74 14.98 -6.51 29.64
N TYR A 75 14.17 -7.09 28.76
CA TYR A 75 14.43 -8.39 28.12
C TYR A 75 15.66 -8.37 27.19
N LEU A 76 15.87 -7.27 26.46
CA LEU A 76 17.08 -7.09 25.65
C LEU A 76 18.32 -6.97 26.53
N ARG A 77 18.24 -6.23 27.64
CA ARG A 77 19.34 -6.07 28.61
C ARG A 77 19.73 -7.36 29.30
N SER A 78 18.78 -8.26 29.56
CA SER A 78 19.08 -9.56 30.18
C SER A 78 19.75 -10.57 29.23
N GLY A 79 19.93 -10.23 27.95
CA GLY A 79 20.57 -11.11 26.96
C GLY A 79 19.68 -12.26 26.50
N ALA A 80 18.40 -12.27 26.89
CA ALA A 80 17.47 -13.35 26.59
C ALA A 80 17.13 -13.49 25.09
N ILE A 81 17.45 -12.49 24.27
CA ILE A 81 17.38 -12.51 22.80
C ILE A 81 18.16 -13.67 22.18
N LEU A 82 19.27 -14.11 22.79
CA LEU A 82 20.08 -15.22 22.27
C LEU A 82 19.38 -16.58 22.39
N GLN A 83 18.35 -16.68 23.24
CA GLN A 83 17.58 -17.91 23.45
C GLN A 83 16.39 -18.03 22.48
N LYS A 84 16.10 -17.01 21.66
CA LYS A 84 14.98 -17.03 20.70
C LYS A 84 15.32 -17.87 19.46
N LYS A 85 14.30 -18.50 18.88
CA LYS A 85 14.45 -19.21 17.61
C LYS A 85 14.59 -18.22 16.46
N ILE A 86 15.37 -18.58 15.44
CA ILE A 86 15.63 -17.74 14.26
C ILE A 86 14.35 -17.31 13.56
N LYS A 87 13.35 -18.21 13.48
CA LYS A 87 12.04 -17.89 12.88
C LYS A 87 11.30 -16.76 13.60
N ASP A 88 11.43 -16.67 14.92
CA ASP A 88 10.74 -15.66 15.72
C ASP A 88 11.46 -14.32 15.58
N VAL A 89 12.80 -14.34 15.60
CA VAL A 89 13.63 -13.16 15.32
C VAL A 89 13.39 -12.60 13.92
N ALA A 90 13.24 -13.46 12.92
CA ALA A 90 12.96 -13.05 11.55
C ALA A 90 11.61 -12.31 11.46
N LEU A 91 10.56 -12.82 12.10
CA LEU A 91 9.25 -12.17 12.12
C LEU A 91 9.32 -10.80 12.84
N ASP A 92 9.96 -10.75 14.01
CA ASP A 92 10.15 -9.50 14.76
C ASP A 92 10.93 -8.46 13.94
N SER A 93 11.93 -8.91 13.17
CA SER A 93 12.74 -8.03 12.32
C SER A 93 11.95 -7.43 11.14
N VAL A 94 11.02 -8.21 10.54
CA VAL A 94 10.17 -7.72 9.45
C VAL A 94 9.24 -6.62 9.95
N VAL A 95 8.62 -6.82 11.13
CA VAL A 95 7.78 -5.80 11.77
C VAL A 95 8.59 -4.55 12.11
N ALA A 96 9.82 -4.71 12.63
CA ALA A 96 10.69 -3.57 12.91
C ALA A 96 11.01 -2.76 11.63
N ILE A 97 11.29 -3.44 10.52
CA ILE A 97 11.52 -2.80 9.22
C ILE A 97 10.26 -2.07 8.72
N GLU A 98 9.09 -2.68 8.87
CA GLU A 98 7.81 -2.04 8.50
C GLU A 98 7.60 -0.72 9.25
N VAL A 99 7.82 -0.70 10.56
CA VAL A 99 7.70 0.53 11.38
C VAL A 99 8.72 1.59 10.95
N LEU A 100 9.94 1.18 10.59
CA LEU A 100 10.94 2.12 10.04
C LEU A 100 10.50 2.70 8.67
N MET A 101 9.87 1.91 7.82
CA MET A 101 9.33 2.39 6.54
C MET A 101 8.23 3.45 6.72
N TRP A 102 7.41 3.33 7.77
CA TRP A 102 6.42 4.36 8.12
C TRP A 102 7.05 5.72 8.44
N PHE A 103 8.25 5.75 9.03
CA PHE A 103 8.97 7.00 9.26
C PHE A 103 9.38 7.68 7.94
N PHE A 104 9.87 6.92 6.96
CA PHE A 104 10.22 7.44 5.62
C PHE A 104 8.99 7.93 4.85
N ILE A 105 7.84 7.27 4.99
CA ILE A 105 6.57 7.76 4.42
C ILE A 105 6.21 9.13 5.02
N GLY A 106 6.39 9.29 6.34
CA GLY A 106 6.22 10.58 7.02
C GLY A 106 7.15 11.67 6.47
N GLU A 107 8.42 11.34 6.21
CA GLU A 107 9.39 12.24 5.59
C GLU A 107 8.97 12.65 4.17
N ILE A 108 8.47 11.70 3.35
CA ILE A 108 7.95 11.96 2.00
C ILE A 108 6.76 12.94 2.06
N ILE A 109 5.82 12.74 3.00
CA ILE A 109 4.68 13.65 3.20
C ILE A 109 5.17 15.03 3.67
N GLY A 110 6.12 15.08 4.60
CA GLY A 110 6.70 16.33 5.11
C GLY A 110 7.41 17.14 4.03
N ARG A 111 8.13 16.49 3.12
CA ARG A 111 8.80 17.12 1.98
C ARG A 111 7.88 17.43 0.80
N ARG A 112 6.73 16.76 0.71
CA ARG A 112 5.78 16.84 -0.43
C ARG A 112 6.45 16.51 -1.77
N SER A 113 7.46 15.66 -1.76
CA SER A 113 8.19 15.22 -2.95
C SER A 113 8.56 13.75 -2.84
N LEU A 114 8.30 12.99 -3.91
CA LEU A 114 8.65 11.58 -3.99
C LEU A 114 10.15 11.37 -4.26
N ILE A 115 10.80 12.30 -4.94
CA ILE A 115 12.21 12.22 -5.33
C ILE A 115 12.85 13.59 -5.07
N GLY A 116 13.83 13.64 -4.17
CA GLY A 116 14.62 14.83 -3.87
C GLY A 116 13.83 16.05 -3.38
N TYR A 117 14.54 17.14 -3.10
CA TYR A 117 13.94 18.42 -2.72
C TYR A 117 13.71 19.26 -3.97
N LYS A 118 12.45 19.41 -4.39
CA LYS A 118 12.10 20.27 -5.54
C LYS A 118 12.41 21.75 -5.30
N HIS A 119 12.36 22.19 -4.04
CA HIS A 119 12.33 23.62 -3.69
C HIS A 119 13.65 24.16 -3.10
N VAL A 120 14.71 23.35 -3.05
CA VAL A 120 16.02 23.76 -2.53
C VAL A 120 16.96 24.02 -3.70
N LYS A 121 17.48 25.24 -3.81
CA LYS A 121 18.49 25.60 -4.82
C LYS A 121 19.75 24.75 -4.57
N GLY A 122 20.13 23.92 -5.55
CA GLY A 122 21.33 23.06 -5.52
C GLY A 122 21.10 21.59 -5.14
N ALA A 123 19.85 21.16 -4.87
CA ALA A 123 19.54 19.79 -4.44
C ALA A 123 18.55 19.06 -5.37
N TYR A 124 18.62 19.31 -6.68
CA TYR A 124 17.89 18.53 -7.67
C TYR A 124 18.82 17.49 -8.29
N ILE A 125 18.41 16.22 -8.18
CA ILE A 125 18.89 15.16 -9.07
C ILE A 125 18.34 15.53 -10.44
N VAL A 126 19.18 16.07 -11.32
CA VAL A 126 18.84 16.27 -12.73
C VAL A 126 18.62 14.87 -13.29
N ALA A 127 17.37 14.51 -13.55
CA ALA A 127 17.09 13.39 -14.43
C ALA A 127 17.63 13.79 -15.81
N HIS A 128 18.81 13.28 -16.14
CA HIS A 128 19.36 13.30 -17.49
C HIS A 128 18.52 12.41 -18.40
#